data_AF-A0A839DWA8-F1
#
_entry.id   AF-A0A839DWA8-F1
#
_cell.length_a   1.000
_cell.length_b   1.000
_cell.length_c   1.000
_cell.angle_alpha   90.00
_cell.angle_beta   90.00
_cell.angle_gamma   90.00
#
_symmetry.space_group_name_H-M   'P 1'
#
loop_
_entity.id
_entity.type
_entity.pdbx_description
1 polymer ?
#
loop_
_entity_poly.entity_id
_entity_poly.type
_entity_poly.pdbx_seq_one_letter_code
_entity_poly.pdbx_strand_id
1 'polypeptide(L)'
;MSDANPARAVEIPGVDEIVNDRLAAVQAACQVTGPPSDSKVVRQFADEFTRWLKHGHDHTDRLLRRHVLLTITAGRANTGTSDRDAAKLVKIADDLYSYIA
;
A
#
# COMPACT_ATOMS: atom_id res chain seq x y z
N MET A 1 2.52 -5.60 -26.00
CA MET A 1 2.04 -6.07 -24.69
C MET A 1 2.05 -4.87 -23.76
N SER A 2 0.91 -4.56 -23.14
CA SER A 2 0.73 -3.34 -22.38
C SER A 2 1.61 -3.37 -21.12
N ASP A 3 2.65 -2.54 -21.07
CA ASP A 3 3.33 -2.19 -19.83
C ASP A 3 2.36 -1.35 -19.00
N ALA A 4 1.44 -2.04 -18.32
CA ALA A 4 0.65 -1.44 -17.27
C ALA A 4 1.63 -1.04 -16.16
N ASN A 5 2.09 0.21 -16.19
CA ASN A 5 2.80 0.83 -15.08
C ASN A 5 1.89 0.73 -13.84
N PRO A 6 2.17 -0.14 -12.86
CA PRO A 6 1.23 -0.43 -11.77
C PRO A 6 1.13 0.71 -10.74
N ALA A 7 1.82 1.84 -10.97
CA ALA A 7 1.93 2.98 -10.07
C ALA A 7 1.05 4.19 -10.45
N ARG A 8 0.01 4.03 -11.30
CA ARG A 8 -0.84 5.15 -11.76
C ARG A 8 -2.26 5.11 -11.20
N ALA A 9 -2.39 5.41 -9.91
CA ALA A 9 -3.49 6.18 -9.33
C ALA A 9 -3.21 6.32 -7.81
N VAL A 10 -2.48 7.37 -7.41
CA VAL A 10 -2.11 7.59 -5.99
C VAL A 10 -3.03 8.61 -5.30
N GLU A 11 -3.96 9.17 -6.06
CA GLU A 11 -4.96 10.10 -5.58
C GLU A 11 -6.12 10.18 -6.58
N ILE A 12 -7.35 10.13 -6.08
CA ILE A 12 -8.54 10.54 -6.83
C ILE A 12 -8.82 12.00 -6.46
N PRO A 13 -8.76 12.95 -7.42
CA PRO A 13 -9.01 14.35 -7.15
C PRO A 13 -10.38 14.58 -6.50
N GLY A 14 -10.42 15.38 -5.43
CA GLY A 14 -11.64 15.70 -4.69
C GLY A 14 -12.10 14.63 -3.69
N VAL A 15 -11.33 13.56 -3.51
CA VAL A 15 -11.56 12.54 -2.49
C VAL A 15 -10.71 12.84 -1.25
N ASP A 16 -11.28 12.62 -0.06
CA ASP A 16 -10.57 12.80 1.21
C ASP A 16 -9.27 11.99 1.27
N GLU A 17 -8.23 12.59 1.86
CA GLU A 17 -6.91 11.96 2.09
C GLU A 17 -7.03 10.57 2.74
N ILE A 18 -7.91 10.44 3.73
CA ILE A 18 -8.13 9.17 4.44
C ILE A 18 -8.70 8.10 3.51
N VAL A 19 -9.55 8.49 2.55
CA VAL A 19 -10.12 7.57 1.57
C VAL A 19 -9.07 7.19 0.53
N ASN A 20 -8.25 8.13 0.07
CA ASN A 20 -7.10 7.86 -0.79
C ASN A 20 -6.08 6.92 -0.12
N ASP A 21 -5.81 7.11 1.19
CA ASP A 21 -4.93 6.23 1.96
C ASP A 21 -5.49 4.79 2.01
N ARG A 22 -6.79 4.64 2.31
CA ARG A 22 -7.46 3.32 2.33
C ARG A 22 -7.45 2.66 0.96
N LEU A 23 -7.66 3.43 -0.11
CA LEU A 23 -7.62 2.91 -1.47
C LEU A 23 -6.23 2.38 -1.83
N ALA A 24 -5.18 3.15 -1.53
CA ALA A 24 -3.80 2.73 -1.73
C ALA A 24 -3.46 1.47 -0.91
N ALA A 25 -3.92 1.40 0.35
CA ALA A 25 -3.74 0.22 1.19
C ALA A 25 -4.42 -1.03 0.63
N VAL A 26 -5.65 -0.91 0.11
CA VAL A 26 -6.35 -2.03 -0.54
C VAL A 26 -5.64 -2.47 -1.82
N GLN A 27 -5.19 -1.52 -2.64
CA GLN A 27 -4.44 -1.83 -3.85
C GLN A 27 -3.13 -2.56 -3.53
N ALA A 28 -2.37 -2.07 -2.56
CA ALA A 28 -1.15 -2.71 -2.09
C ALA A 28 -1.43 -4.12 -1.53
N ALA A 29 -2.49 -4.29 -0.73
CA ALA A 29 -2.90 -5.59 -0.21
C ALA A 29 -3.20 -6.59 -1.34
N CYS A 30 -4.00 -6.20 -2.33
CA CYS A 30 -4.30 -7.04 -3.49
C CYS A 30 -3.04 -7.42 -4.29
N GLN A 31 -2.06 -6.51 -4.40
CA GLN A 31 -0.80 -6.82 -5.08
C GLN A 31 0.03 -7.88 -4.35
N VAL A 32 -0.07 -7.95 -3.02
CA VAL A 32 0.66 -8.94 -2.19
C VAL A 32 -0.08 -10.27 -2.11
N THR A 33 -1.38 -10.23 -1.87
CA THR A 33 -2.20 -11.44 -1.68
C THR A 33 -2.48 -12.16 -3.00
N GLY A 34 -2.23 -11.51 -4.15
CA GLY A 34 -2.68 -12.01 -5.45
C GLY A 34 -4.20 -11.86 -5.63
N PRO A 35 -4.81 -12.54 -6.62
CA PRO A 35 -6.25 -12.55 -6.81
C PRO A 35 -6.93 -12.94 -5.49
N PRO A 36 -7.78 -12.07 -4.91
CA PRO A 36 -8.28 -12.31 -3.57
C PRO A 36 -9.19 -13.53 -3.55
N SER A 37 -8.71 -14.63 -2.98
CA SER A 37 -9.52 -15.82 -2.70
C SER A 37 -10.37 -15.62 -1.43
N ASP A 38 -9.91 -14.77 -0.50
CA ASP A 38 -10.63 -14.38 0.72
C ASP A 38 -10.38 -12.89 1.06
N SER A 39 -11.48 -12.15 1.22
CA SER A 39 -11.49 -10.77 1.68
C SER A 39 -10.83 -10.55 3.05
N LYS A 40 -10.80 -11.57 3.92
CA LYS A 40 -10.15 -11.48 5.25
C LYS A 40 -8.65 -11.29 5.14
N VAL A 41 -7.99 -12.00 4.22
CA VAL A 41 -6.54 -11.88 4.01
C VAL A 41 -6.22 -10.49 3.46
N VAL A 42 -7.00 -10.00 2.48
CA VAL A 42 -6.82 -8.63 1.97
C VAL A 42 -7.00 -7.60 3.09
N ARG A 43 -8.03 -7.77 3.93
CA ARG A 43 -8.34 -6.84 5.02
C ARG A 43 -7.19 -6.75 6.04
N GLN A 44 -6.57 -7.88 6.39
CA GLN A 44 -5.42 -7.89 7.30
C GLN A 44 -4.27 -7.02 6.79
N PHE A 45 -3.89 -7.16 5.51
CA PHE A 45 -2.86 -6.33 4.89
C PHE A 45 -3.31 -4.87 4.78
N ALA A 46 -4.55 -4.62 4.32
CA ALA A 46 -5.08 -3.28 4.14
C ALA A 46 -5.15 -2.50 5.47
N ASP A 47 -5.51 -3.15 6.57
CA ASP A 47 -5.56 -2.52 7.89
C ASP A 47 -4.15 -2.10 8.34
N GLU A 48 -3.16 -2.97 8.17
CA GLU A 48 -1.77 -2.70 8.55
C GLU A 48 -1.14 -1.59 7.70
N PHE A 49 -1.36 -1.63 6.39
CA PHE A 49 -0.94 -0.56 5.48
C PHE A 49 -1.64 0.76 5.77
N THR A 50 -2.95 0.74 6.08
CA THR A 50 -3.69 1.94 6.47
C THR A 50 -3.14 2.55 7.76
N ARG A 51 -2.73 1.73 8.74
CA ARG A 51 -2.09 2.24 9.98
C ARG A 51 -0.79 2.96 9.66
N TRP A 52 0.05 2.39 8.82
CA TRP A 52 1.32 3.02 8.43
C TRP A 52 1.11 4.32 7.63
N LEU A 53 0.14 4.37 6.70
CA LEU A 53 -0.18 5.58 5.93
C LEU A 53 -0.71 6.72 6.81
N LYS A 54 -1.44 6.41 7.90
CA LYS A 54 -1.96 7.41 8.85
C LYS A 54 -0.88 8.18 9.60
N HIS A 55 0.39 7.74 9.57
CA HIS A 55 1.50 8.50 10.13
C HIS A 55 1.86 9.73 9.28
N GLY A 56 1.27 9.89 8.08
CA GLY A 56 1.50 11.05 7.23
C GLY A 56 1.00 12.37 7.84
N HIS A 57 1.90 13.36 7.91
CA HIS A 57 1.68 14.65 8.57
C HIS A 57 0.91 15.66 7.72
N ASP A 58 1.18 15.67 6.42
CA ASP A 58 0.52 16.55 5.44
C ASP A 58 0.22 15.79 4.15
N HIS A 59 -0.37 16.49 3.17
CA HIS A 59 -0.75 15.92 1.88
C HIS A 59 0.47 15.38 1.10
N THR A 60 1.59 16.11 1.08
CA THR A 60 2.79 15.71 0.36
C THR A 60 3.42 14.46 0.98
N ASP A 61 3.50 14.41 2.30
CA ASP A 61 3.97 13.24 3.04
C ASP A 61 3.09 12.01 2.77
N ARG A 62 1.77 12.16 2.84
CA ARG A 62 0.83 11.07 2.55
C ARG A 62 0.95 10.56 1.12
N LEU A 63 1.08 11.47 0.14
CA LEU A 63 1.34 11.08 -1.24
C LEU A 63 2.63 10.26 -1.37
N LEU A 64 3.72 10.72 -0.75
CA LEU A 64 5.00 10.01 -0.78
C LEU A 64 4.88 8.62 -0.15
N ARG A 65 4.23 8.51 1.02
CA ARG A 65 4.00 7.22 1.69
C ARG A 65 3.19 6.26 0.82
N ARG A 66 2.09 6.72 0.19
CA ARG A 66 1.31 5.87 -0.73
C ARG A 66 2.15 5.39 -1.90
N HIS A 67 2.97 6.27 -2.49
CA HIS A 67 3.87 5.92 -3.58
C HIS A 67 4.87 4.84 -3.15
N VAL A 68 5.54 5.01 -2.01
CA VAL A 68 6.48 4.02 -1.46
C VAL A 68 5.77 2.68 -1.26
N LEU A 69 4.61 2.68 -0.61
CA LEU A 69 3.85 1.46 -0.35
C LEU A 69 3.52 0.72 -1.65
N LEU A 70 2.96 1.41 -2.65
CA LEU A 70 2.59 0.80 -3.92
C LEU A 70 3.82 0.32 -4.71
N THR A 71 4.94 1.04 -4.64
CA THR A 71 6.19 0.62 -5.27
C THR A 71 6.71 -0.68 -4.65
N ILE A 72 6.68 -0.82 -3.32
CA ILE A 72 7.19 -2.04 -2.69
C ILE A 72 6.29 -3.24 -2.92
N THR A 73 4.98 -3.05 -3.06
CA THR A 73 4.02 -4.14 -3.26
C THR A 73 3.83 -4.52 -4.71
N ALA A 74 4.21 -3.64 -5.66
CA ALA A 74 4.10 -3.90 -7.09
C ALA A 74 4.77 -5.24 -7.48
N GLY A 75 4.02 -6.10 -8.19
CA GLY A 75 4.52 -7.38 -8.69
C GLY A 75 4.70 -8.48 -7.64
N ARG A 76 4.32 -8.26 -6.37
CA ARG A 76 4.48 -9.23 -5.27
C ARG A 76 3.33 -10.23 -5.13
N ALA A 77 2.69 -10.62 -6.22
CA ALA A 77 1.51 -11.50 -6.17
C ALA A 77 1.82 -12.84 -5.47
N ASN A 78 0.94 -13.25 -4.55
CA ASN A 78 1.01 -14.47 -3.74
C ASN A 78 2.24 -14.59 -2.83
N THR A 79 2.86 -13.47 -2.43
CA THR A 79 4.09 -13.51 -1.59
C THR A 79 3.82 -13.41 -0.08
N GLY A 80 2.57 -13.23 0.34
CA GLY A 80 2.21 -13.15 1.75
C GLY A 80 0.74 -13.49 2.00
N THR A 81 0.48 -14.25 3.07
CA THR A 81 -0.88 -14.66 3.48
C THR A 81 -1.11 -14.51 4.99
N SER A 82 -0.18 -13.87 5.70
CA SER A 82 -0.24 -13.75 7.16
C SER A 82 0.01 -12.32 7.64
N ASP A 83 -0.47 -11.99 8.85
CA ASP A 83 -0.20 -10.72 9.53
C ASP A 83 1.32 -10.46 9.69
N ARG A 84 2.11 -11.51 9.87
CA ARG A 84 3.57 -11.41 9.95
C ARG A 84 4.19 -10.88 8.65
N ASP A 85 3.61 -11.24 7.50
CA ASP A 85 4.09 -10.79 6.21
C ASP A 85 3.69 -9.33 5.95
N ALA A 86 2.48 -8.94 6.37
CA ALA A 86 2.05 -7.54 6.34
C ALA A 86 2.99 -6.63 7.16
N ALA A 87 3.30 -7.03 8.40
CA ALA A 87 4.21 -6.27 9.27
C ALA A 87 5.64 -6.16 8.71
N LYS A 88 6.16 -7.21 8.07
CA LYS A 88 7.47 -7.16 7.39
C LYS A 88 7.47 -6.16 6.24
N LEU A 89 6.40 -6.10 5.45
CA LEU A 89 6.28 -5.15 4.34
C LEU A 89 6.16 -3.71 4.86
N VAL A 90 5.44 -3.49 5.96
CA VAL A 90 5.43 -2.17 6.63
C VAL A 90 6.83 -1.77 7.07
N LYS A 91 7.61 -2.68 7.66
CA LYS A 91 9.00 -2.38 8.03
C LYS A 91 9.84 -1.97 6.81
N ILE A 92 9.71 -2.68 5.70
CA ILE A 92 10.41 -2.33 4.45
C ILE A 92 9.95 -0.97 3.93
N ALA A 93 8.65 -0.66 4.01
CA ALA A 93 8.11 0.64 3.63
C ALA A 93 8.71 1.77 4.48
N ASP A 94 8.82 1.54 5.79
CA ASP A 94 9.37 2.49 6.75
C ASP A 94 10.87 2.75 6.52
N ASP A 95 11.64 1.68 6.31
CA ASP A 95 13.08 1.75 6.01
C ASP A 95 13.32 2.55 4.71
N LEU A 96 12.52 2.29 3.66
CA LEU A 96 12.65 2.99 2.38
C LEU A 96 12.15 4.43 2.44
N TYR A 97 11.05 4.69 3.14
CA TYR A 97 10.55 6.04 3.35
C TYR A 97 11.58 6.89 4.12
N SER A 98 12.19 6.34 5.17
CA SER A 98 13.22 7.03 5.96
C SER A 98 14.52 7.29 5.18
N TYR A 99 14.75 6.57 4.09
CA TYR A 99 15.89 6.82 3.20
C TYR A 99 15.65 8.00 2.24
N ILE A 100 14.39 8.33 1.93
CA ILE A 100 14.03 9.34 0.92
C ILE A 100 13.49 10.65 1.50
N ALA A 101 12.97 10.63 2.73
CA ALA A 101 12.35 11.76 3.43
C ALA A 101 13.31 12.33 4.49
#